data_AF-A0A5K7X1B1-F1
#
_entry.id   AF-A0A5K7X1B1-F1
#
_cell.length_a   1.000
_cell.length_b   1.000
_cell.length_c   1.000
_cell.angle_alpha   90.00
_cell.angle_beta   90.00
_cell.angle_gamma   90.00
#
_symmetry.space_group_name_H-M   'P 1'
#
loop_
_entity.id
_entity.type
_entity.pdbx_description
1 polymer ?
#
loop_
_entity_poly.entity_id
_entity_poly.type
_entity_poly.pdbx_seq_one_letter_code
_entity_poly.pdbx_strand_id
1 'polypeptide(L)' 'MGNLEHISYLRSMVGHEKVIMVVSGVIVFDKENRVLLQKRSDVGEWGFPGGFMEIRRKR' A
#
# COMPACT_ATOMS: atom_id res chain seq x y z
N MET A 1 16.48 15.38 -11.87
CA MET A 1 16.34 13.91 -11.98
C MET A 1 15.23 13.52 -11.02
N GLY A 2 14.02 13.31 -11.55
CA GLY A 2 12.78 13.26 -10.76
C GLY A 2 12.76 12.08 -9.79
N ASN A 3 12.13 12.28 -8.62
CA ASN A 3 11.86 11.23 -7.64
C ASN A 3 11.26 10.01 -8.34
N LEU A 4 12.03 8.93 -8.47
CA LEU A 4 11.46 7.63 -8.79
C LEU A 4 10.79 7.12 -7.51
N GLU A 5 9.46 6.97 -7.56
CA GLU A 5 8.68 6.25 -6.57
C GLU A 5 9.35 4.90 -6.26
N HIS A 6 9.55 4.58 -4.97
CA HIS A 6 10.36 3.45 -4.51
C HIS A 6 10.03 2.11 -5.22
N ILE A 7 8.74 1.85 -5.45
CA ILE A 7 8.28 0.63 -6.13
C ILE A 7 8.74 0.60 -7.60
N SER A 8 8.71 1.72 -8.30
CA SER A 8 9.16 1.83 -9.69
C SER A 8 10.66 1.61 -9.81
N TYR A 9 11.44 2.16 -8.87
CA TYR A 9 12.88 1.90 -8.80
C TYR A 9 13.20 0.43 -8.51
N LEU A 10 12.47 -0.19 -7.58
CA LEU A 10 12.63 -1.62 -7.30
C LEU A 10 12.33 -2.46 -8.56
N ARG A 11 11.26 -2.12 -9.29
CA ARG A 11 10.89 -2.80 -10.54
C ARG A 11 11.92 -2.64 -11.65
N SER A 12 12.65 -1.53 -11.71
CA SER A 12 13.73 -1.38 -12.70
C SER A 12 14.93 -2.29 -12.42
N MET A 13 15.09 -2.80 -11.19
CA MET A 13 16.19 -3.71 -10.83
C MET A 13 15.83 -5.19 -10.99
N VAL A 14 14.59 -5.58 -10.69
CA VAL A 14 14.18 -7.00 -10.64
C VAL A 14 13.16 -7.40 -11.73
N GLY A 15 12.71 -6.44 -12.54
CA GLY A 15 11.72 -6.68 -13.59
C GLY A 15 10.42 -7.29 -13.05
N HIS A 16 10.02 -8.41 -13.65
CA HIS A 16 8.79 -9.14 -13.31
C HIS A 16 8.98 -10.19 -12.21
N GLU A 17 10.18 -10.33 -11.66
CA GLU A 17 10.42 -11.29 -10.58
C GLU A 17 9.58 -10.97 -9.33
N LYS A 18 9.33 -12.02 -8.54
CA LYS A 18 8.56 -11.90 -7.30
C LYS A 18 9.31 -11.05 -6.28
N VAL A 19 8.58 -10.16 -5.62
CA VAL A 19 9.10 -9.24 -4.60
C VAL A 19 8.25 -9.38 -3.35
N ILE A 20 8.90 -9.60 -2.21
CA ILE A 20 8.26 -9.49 -0.90
C ILE A 20 8.14 -8.00 -0.57
N MET A 21 6.92 -7.52 -0.36
CA MET A 21 6.65 -6.14 0.02
C MET A 21 6.11 -6.09 1.44
N VAL A 22 6.52 -5.07 2.20
CA VAL A 22 5.96 -4.83 3.53
C VAL A 22 4.71 -3.97 3.38
N VAL A 23 3.64 -4.40 4.03
CA VAL A 23 2.33 -3.75 4.03
C VAL A 23 1.88 -3.46 5.45
N SER A 24 1.06 -2.42 5.61
CA SER A 24 0.34 -2.15 6.85
C SER A 24 -1.16 -2.12 6.57
N GLY A 25 -1.95 -2.70 7.47
CA GLY A 25 -3.40 -2.59 7.49
C GLY A 25 -3.88 -2.00 8.83
N VAL A 26 -5.04 -1.34 8.82
CA VAL A 26 -5.64 -0.74 10.02
C VAL A 26 -7.10 -1.12 10.15
N ILE A 27 -7.54 -1.29 11.40
CA ILE A 27 -8.96 -1.44 11.74
C ILE A 27 -9.38 -0.17 12.47
N VAL A 28 -10.36 0.53 11.90
CA VAL A 28 -10.89 1.78 12.47
C VAL A 28 -12.35 1.55 12.81
N PHE A 29 -12.70 1.89 14.05
CA PHE A 29 -14.08 1.87 14.54
C PHE A 29 -14.63 3.29 14.61
N ASP A 30 -15.90 3.45 14.27
CA ASP A 30 -16.64 4.67 14.59
C ASP A 30 -17.23 4.63 16.01
N LYS A 31 -17.96 5.67 16.40
CA LYS A 31 -18.59 5.78 17.73
C LYS A 31 -19.70 4.75 17.97
N GLU A 32 -20.19 4.09 16.92
CA GLU A 32 -21.22 3.07 16.97
C GLU A 32 -20.62 1.65 16.90
N ASN A 33 -19.30 1.51 17.05
CA ASN A 33 -18.54 0.25 16.91
C ASN A 33 -18.65 -0.41 15.52
N ARG A 34 -18.95 0.35 14.46
CA ARG A 34 -18.88 -0.16 13.08
C ARG A 34 -17.46 -0.05 12.54
N VAL A 35 -17.10 -0.94 11.61
CA VAL A 35 -15.76 -1.01 11.02
C VAL A 35 -15.69 -0.25 9.70
N LEU A 36 -14.64 0.56 9.52
CA LEU A 36 -14.31 1.15 8.23
C LEU A 36 -13.72 0.10 7.28
N LEU A 37 -14.34 -0.03 6.09
CA LEU A 37 -13.85 -0.84 4.99
C LEU A 37 -13.60 0.03 3.76
N GLN A 38 -12.61 -0.34 2.94
CA GLN A 38 -12.34 0.25 1.64
C GLN A 38 -12.77 -0.72 0.54
N LYS A 39 -13.53 -0.22 -0.43
CA LYS A 39 -13.80 -0.94 -1.68
C LYS A 39 -12.63 -0.75 -2.64
N ARG A 40 -11.96 -1.82 -3.02
CA ARG A 40 -10.83 -1.76 -3.95
C ARG A 40 -11.30 -1.42 -5.35
N SER A 41 -10.58 -0.54 -6.04
CA SER A 41 -10.91 -0.12 -7.41
C SER A 41 -10.58 -1.16 -8.48
N ASP A 42 -9.66 -2.08 -8.18
CA ASP A 42 -9.18 -3.08 -9.14
C ASP A 42 -10.06 -4.33 -9.20
N VAL A 43 -10.49 -4.86 -8.05
CA VAL A 43 -11.29 -6.09 -7.96
C VAL A 43 -12.70 -5.88 -7.39
N GLY A 44 -13.01 -4.67 -6.91
CA GLY A 44 -14.35 -4.34 -6.39
C GLY A 44 -14.69 -4.94 -5.02
N GLU A 45 -13.76 -5.65 -4.40
CA GLU A 45 -13.93 -6.28 -3.08
C GLU A 45 -13.74 -5.29 -1.93
N TRP A 46 -14.40 -5.57 -0.81
CA TRP A 46 -14.27 -4.81 0.43
C TRP A 46 -13.21 -5.43 1.34
N GLY A 47 -12.34 -4.60 1.91
CA GLY A 47 -11.33 -5.02 2.88
C GLY A 47 -10.93 -3.90 3.82
N PHE A 48 -10.06 -4.22 4.79
CA PHE A 48 -9.52 -3.21 5.68
C PHE A 48 -8.64 -2.21 4.91
N PRO A 49 -8.68 -0.92 5.28
CA PRO A 49 -7.74 0.06 4.73
C PRO A 49 -6.30 -0.36 4.99
N GLY A 50 -5.44 -0.15 4.00
CA GLY A 50 -4.03 -0.49 4.09
C GLY A 50 -3.22 0.05 2.92
N GLY A 51 -1.91 -0.20 2.94
CA GLY A 51 -1.00 0.28 1.91
C GLY A 51 0.39 -0.33 1.99
N PHE A 52 1.16 -0.13 0.91
CA PHE A 52 2.58 -0.47 0.85
C PHE A 52 3.40 0.58 1.59
N MET A 53 4.47 0.16 2.25
CA MET A 53 5.40 1.11 2.86
C MET A 53 6.28 1.79 1.81
N GLU A 54 6.35 3.12 1.90
CA GLU A 54 7.25 3.94 1.10
C GLU A 54 8.43 4.40 1.96
N ILE A 55 9.66 4.09 1.51
CA ILE A 55 10.87 4.57 2.17
C ILE A 55 11.17 5.97 1.64
N ARG A 56 10.78 7.00 2.37
CA ARG A 56 11.20 8.37 2.10
C ARG A 56 12.42 8.71 2.94
N ARG A 57 13.56 8.93 2.29
CA ARG A 57 14.76 9.45 2.96
C ARG A 57 14.52 10.94 3.27
N LYS A 58 14.38 11.29 4.55
CA LYS A 58 14.44 12.69 4.98
C LYS A 58 15.87 13.20 4.81
N ARG A 59 16.03 14.31 4.11
CA ARG A 59 17.25 15.13 4.16
C ARG A 59 17.12 16.10 5.33
#